data_AF-A0A512LBX2-F1
#
_entry.id   AF-A0A512LBX2-F1
#
_cell.length_a   1.000
_cell.length_b   1.000
_cell.length_c   1.000
_cell.angle_alpha   90.00
_cell.angle_beta   90.00
_cell.angle_gamma   90.00
#
_symmetry.space_group_name_H-M   'P 1'
#
loop_
_entity.id
_entity.type
_entity.pdbx_description
1 polymer ?
#
loop_
_entity_poly.entity_id
_entity_poly.type
_entity_poly.pdbx_seq_one_letter_code
_entity_poly.pdbx_strand_id
1 'polypeptide(L)'
;MSSLFRTATRPHIVKSALKVAVVVGTVLNLINQGERKLSVESIAWMHAILNYFVPFCVSSYSAAKNEMARGNNVMSTETGRDALLPETLFNDGVFIDDLRRQMVKFASLQLNDACLAEDAVQEALVGALINANGFAGRSALKTWVFAILKNKIADVLRQKKRLVNASSLLREDDESEDFTDLLFDQNGFWQPDERPVPWGNPEASFQQQQFWTVFEACLDGLPAKQARVFMMREFVELETDEICAAAGITVSNLFVMLHRARLRLQECLENKWYSNGERSC
;
A
#
# COMPACT_ATOMS: atom_id res chain seq x y z
N MET A 1 -12.30 -15.72 25.06
CA MET A 1 -11.54 -14.85 26.00
C MET A 1 -10.45 -15.61 26.77
N SER A 2 -10.69 -16.82 27.28
CA SER A 2 -9.70 -17.61 28.04
C SER A 2 -8.43 -17.98 27.27
N SER A 3 -8.52 -18.21 25.96
CA SER A 3 -7.36 -18.51 25.10
C SER A 3 -6.46 -17.28 24.93
N LEU A 4 -7.03 -16.09 24.72
CA LEU A 4 -6.28 -14.86 24.43
C LEU A 4 -5.46 -14.43 25.64
N PHE A 5 -6.05 -14.52 26.82
CA PHE A 5 -5.36 -14.25 28.08
C PHE A 5 -4.20 -15.22 28.34
N ARG A 6 -4.36 -16.50 27.98
CA ARG A 6 -3.30 -17.52 28.12
C ARG A 6 -2.13 -17.31 27.14
N THR A 7 -2.41 -16.78 25.95
CA THR A 7 -1.37 -16.44 24.97
C THR A 7 -0.66 -15.12 25.35
N ALA A 8 -1.40 -14.12 25.80
CA ALA A 8 -0.85 -12.84 26.25
C ALA A 8 0.08 -12.95 27.47
N THR A 9 -0.07 -14.00 28.29
CA THR A 9 0.78 -14.27 29.46
C THR A 9 2.03 -15.10 29.12
N ARG A 10 2.30 -15.42 27.84
CA ARG A 10 3.51 -16.14 27.45
C ARG A 10 4.77 -15.31 27.72
N PRO A 11 5.85 -15.94 28.22
CA PRO A 11 7.02 -15.22 28.75
C PRO A 11 7.75 -14.39 27.71
N HIS A 12 7.72 -14.76 26.42
CA HIS A 12 8.36 -13.98 25.36
C HIS A 12 7.53 -12.77 24.92
N ILE A 13 6.19 -12.89 24.90
CA ILE A 13 5.27 -11.77 24.63
C ILE A 13 5.38 -10.75 25.74
N VAL A 14 5.32 -11.19 27.01
CA VAL A 14 5.42 -10.31 28.18
C VAL A 14 6.77 -9.57 28.19
N LYS A 15 7.89 -10.26 27.90
CA LYS A 15 9.22 -9.63 27.82
C LYS A 15 9.29 -8.55 26.73
N SER A 16 8.68 -8.80 25.57
CA SER A 16 8.68 -7.84 24.45
C SER A 16 7.77 -6.64 24.73
N ALA A 17 6.57 -6.90 25.28
CA ALA A 17 5.63 -5.87 25.69
C ALA A 17 6.20 -4.98 26.80
N LEU A 18 6.96 -5.55 27.74
CA LEU A 18 7.64 -4.79 28.79
C LEU A 18 8.73 -3.86 28.23
N LYS A 19 9.51 -4.32 27.24
CA LYS A 19 10.50 -3.46 26.56
C LYS A 19 9.84 -2.26 25.89
N VAL A 20 8.75 -2.49 25.16
CA VAL A 20 7.98 -1.41 24.52
C VAL A 20 7.40 -0.47 25.57
N ALA A 21 6.85 -1.00 26.66
CA ALA A 21 6.30 -0.21 27.75
C ALA A 21 7.34 0.68 28.42
N VAL A 22 8.54 0.17 28.66
CA VAL A 22 9.63 0.97 29.24
C VAL A 22 10.05 2.09 28.30
N VAL A 23 10.27 1.82 27.02
CA VAL A 23 10.73 2.82 26.03
C VAL A 23 9.65 3.88 25.77
N VAL A 24 8.43 3.44 25.42
CA VAL A 24 7.34 4.36 25.09
C VAL A 24 6.88 5.11 26.34
N GLY A 25 6.78 4.42 27.49
CA GLY A 25 6.37 5.03 28.74
C GLY A 25 7.38 6.05 29.29
N THR A 26 8.69 5.81 29.15
CA THR A 26 9.70 6.83 29.53
C THR A 26 9.62 8.07 28.65
N VAL A 27 9.45 7.91 27.34
CA VAL A 27 9.28 9.03 26.41
C VAL A 27 8.02 9.83 26.74
N LEU A 28 6.88 9.17 26.93
CA LEU A 28 5.62 9.83 27.30
C LEU A 28 5.72 10.54 28.64
N ASN A 29 6.43 9.96 29.60
CA ASN A 29 6.63 10.60 30.90
C ASN A 29 7.56 11.82 30.81
N LEU A 30 8.58 11.78 29.94
CA LEU A 30 9.46 12.92 29.67
C LEU A 30 8.72 14.07 28.98
N ILE A 31 7.82 13.76 28.03
CA ILE A 31 6.99 14.78 27.36
C ILE A 31 6.01 15.40 28.37
N ASN A 32 5.32 14.58 29.16
CA ASN A 32 4.23 15.04 30.02
C ASN A 32 4.69 15.65 31.36
N GLN A 33 5.88 15.28 31.85
CA GLN A 33 6.41 15.74 33.15
C GLN A 33 7.77 16.46 33.03
N GLY A 34 8.33 16.60 31.83
CA GLY A 34 9.64 17.23 31.60
C GLY A 34 9.68 18.71 32.00
N GLU A 35 8.60 19.45 31.75
CA GLU A 35 8.52 20.89 32.07
C GLU A 35 8.17 21.16 33.55
N ARG A 36 7.56 20.20 34.25
CA ARG A 36 7.12 20.35 35.65
C ARG A 36 8.22 20.15 36.70
N LYS A 37 9.46 19.85 36.28
CA LYS A 37 10.60 19.64 37.19
C LYS A 37 11.09 20.90 37.93
N LEU A 38 10.49 22.08 37.73
CA LEU A 38 10.85 23.29 38.49
C LEU A 38 9.88 23.68 39.63
N SER A 39 8.74 23.00 39.80
CA SER A 39 7.79 23.30 40.89
C SER A 39 7.38 22.04 41.63
N VAL A 40 7.67 22.00 42.93
CA VAL A 40 7.33 20.91 43.87
C VAL A 40 5.81 20.91 44.10
N GLU A 41 5.05 20.38 43.14
CA GLU A 41 3.63 20.10 43.31
C GLU A 41 3.29 18.71 42.78
N SER A 42 2.42 18.03 43.53
CA SER A 42 2.16 16.58 43.54
C SER A 42 2.27 15.87 42.19
N ILE A 43 3.29 15.02 42.05
CA ILE A 43 3.41 14.05 40.96
C ILE A 43 2.12 13.23 40.93
N ALA A 44 1.35 13.36 39.86
CA ALA A 44 0.16 12.55 39.63
C ALA A 44 0.61 11.12 39.23
N TRP A 45 1.02 10.33 40.22
CA TRP A 45 1.51 8.96 40.07
C TRP A 45 0.59 8.08 39.21
N MET A 46 -0.71 8.35 39.24
CA MET A 46 -1.70 7.69 38.40
C MET A 46 -1.43 7.87 36.89
N HIS A 47 -1.05 9.08 36.46
CA HIS A 47 -0.72 9.37 35.05
C HIS A 47 0.61 8.72 34.65
N ALA A 48 1.59 8.72 35.56
CA ALA A 48 2.86 8.02 35.34
C ALA A 48 2.62 6.51 35.17
N ILE A 49 1.81 5.88 36.02
CA ILE A 49 1.46 4.47 35.91
C ILE A 49 0.74 4.18 34.59
N LEU A 50 -0.21 5.03 34.18
CA LEU A 50 -0.96 4.86 32.94
C LEU A 50 -0.03 4.89 31.70
N ASN A 51 0.99 5.76 31.71
CA ASN A 51 1.95 5.90 30.62
C ASN A 51 2.80 4.64 30.37
N TYR A 52 2.97 3.78 31.37
CA TYR A 52 3.65 2.48 31.20
C TYR A 52 2.66 1.33 31.01
N PHE A 53 1.51 1.39 31.68
CA PHE A 53 0.52 0.32 31.64
C PHE A 53 -0.19 0.21 30.28
N VAL A 54 -0.55 1.35 29.68
CA VAL A 54 -1.27 1.37 28.39
C VAL A 54 -0.41 0.78 27.26
N PRO A 55 0.85 1.19 27.03
CA PRO A 55 1.68 0.59 25.99
C PRO A 55 1.97 -0.89 26.24
N PHE A 56 2.08 -1.33 27.51
CA PHE A 56 2.22 -2.75 27.85
C PHE A 56 0.99 -3.55 27.42
N CYS A 57 -0.21 -3.10 27.78
CA CYS A 57 -1.47 -3.78 27.45
C CYS A 57 -1.70 -3.83 25.93
N VAL A 58 -1.46 -2.73 25.22
CA VAL A 58 -1.64 -2.66 23.76
C VAL A 58 -0.64 -3.57 23.05
N SER A 59 0.64 -3.54 23.44
CA SER A 59 1.69 -4.38 22.85
C SER A 59 1.45 -5.87 23.12
N SER A 60 1.06 -6.22 24.35
CA SER A 60 0.73 -7.60 24.73
C SER A 60 -0.51 -8.12 24.00
N TYR A 61 -1.57 -7.32 23.90
CA TYR A 61 -2.79 -7.68 23.15
C TYR A 61 -2.51 -7.86 21.66
N SER A 62 -1.77 -6.92 21.05
CA SER A 62 -1.39 -6.98 19.63
C SER A 62 -0.55 -8.23 19.32
N ALA A 63 0.47 -8.51 20.15
CA ALA A 63 1.31 -9.69 19.99
C ALA A 63 0.52 -11.00 20.19
N ALA A 64 -0.36 -11.08 21.19
CA ALA A 64 -1.20 -12.25 21.43
C ALA A 64 -2.20 -12.49 20.29
N LYS A 65 -2.83 -11.41 19.77
CA LYS A 65 -3.74 -11.49 18.62
C LYS A 65 -3.00 -11.97 17.36
N ASN A 66 -1.78 -11.49 17.13
CA ASN A 66 -0.98 -11.89 15.98
C ASN A 66 -0.49 -13.34 16.07
N GLU A 67 -0.11 -13.82 17.27
CA GLU A 67 0.19 -15.25 17.48
C GLU A 67 -1.02 -16.15 17.27
N MET A 68 -2.21 -15.71 17.67
CA MET A 68 -3.44 -16.45 17.44
C MET A 68 -3.84 -16.47 15.97
N ALA A 69 -3.70 -15.35 15.26
CA ALA A 69 -3.91 -15.29 13.82
C ALA A 69 -2.93 -16.22 13.09
N ARG A 70 -1.66 -16.28 13.53
CA ARG A 70 -0.64 -17.18 13.00
C ARG A 70 -0.96 -18.65 13.31
N GLY A 71 -1.40 -18.97 14.53
CA GLY A 71 -1.83 -20.32 14.92
C GLY A 71 -3.09 -20.79 14.22
N ASN A 72 -4.05 -19.90 13.98
CA ASN A 72 -5.23 -20.19 13.17
C ASN A 72 -4.86 -20.42 11.70
N ASN A 73 -3.92 -19.65 11.14
CA ASN A 73 -3.37 -19.92 9.82
C ASN A 73 -2.70 -21.30 9.74
N VAL A 74 -2.00 -21.72 10.80
CA VAL A 74 -1.32 -23.04 10.87
C VAL A 74 -2.31 -24.21 11.10
N MET A 75 -3.41 -24.00 11.82
CA MET A 75 -4.46 -25.01 12.00
C MET A 75 -5.37 -25.13 10.76
N SER A 76 -5.68 -24.01 10.10
CA SER A 76 -6.35 -24.00 8.80
C SER A 76 -5.52 -24.66 7.69
N THR A 77 -4.19 -24.66 7.80
CA THR A 77 -3.32 -25.43 6.87
C THR A 77 -3.36 -26.95 7.08
N GLU A 78 -3.86 -27.47 8.21
CA GLU A 78 -3.87 -28.92 8.45
C GLU A 78 -5.21 -29.62 8.16
N THR A 79 -6.35 -28.91 8.20
CA THR A 79 -7.69 -29.48 7.95
C THR A 79 -8.27 -29.11 6.57
N GLY A 80 -7.60 -28.24 5.81
CA GLY A 80 -7.92 -27.91 4.41
C GLY A 80 -6.88 -28.43 3.41
N ARG A 81 -6.32 -29.62 3.66
CA ARG A 81 -5.30 -30.29 2.82
C ARG A 81 -5.87 -30.89 1.52
N ASP A 82 -6.73 -30.13 0.83
CA ASP A 82 -6.91 -30.27 -0.61
C ASP A 82 -6.26 -29.04 -1.25
N ALA A 83 -4.95 -29.09 -1.32
CA ALA A 83 -4.13 -28.13 -2.03
C ALA A 83 -4.49 -28.18 -3.52
N LEU A 84 -5.24 -27.20 -4.00
CA LEU A 84 -5.21 -26.84 -5.41
C LEU A 84 -3.78 -26.36 -5.72
N LEU A 85 -3.00 -27.25 -6.34
CA LEU A 85 -1.66 -26.97 -6.84
C LEU A 85 -1.70 -25.73 -7.75
N PRO A 86 -0.64 -24.90 -7.82
CA PRO A 86 -0.57 -23.76 -8.73
C PRO A 86 -0.97 -24.13 -10.16
N GLU A 87 -0.57 -25.32 -10.64
CA GLU A 87 -0.95 -25.86 -11.95
C GLU A 87 -2.48 -25.97 -12.16
N THR A 88 -3.24 -26.28 -11.10
CA THR A 88 -4.71 -26.37 -11.20
C THR A 88 -5.38 -25.01 -11.35
N LEU A 89 -4.81 -23.97 -10.73
CA LEU A 89 -5.27 -22.57 -10.91
C LEU A 89 -4.84 -22.00 -12.26
N PHE A 90 -3.66 -22.36 -12.76
CA PHE A 90 -3.22 -22.01 -14.11
C PHE A 90 -4.01 -22.72 -15.22
N ASN A 91 -4.69 -23.83 -14.91
CA ASN A 91 -5.59 -24.53 -15.83
C ASN A 91 -7.01 -23.94 -15.89
N ASP A 92 -7.37 -23.03 -14.97
CA ASP A 92 -8.64 -22.30 -15.06
C ASP A 92 -8.52 -21.15 -16.07
N GLY A 93 -9.09 -21.34 -17.25
CA GLY A 93 -9.07 -20.35 -18.33
C GLY A 93 -9.73 -19.02 -17.96
N VAL A 94 -10.75 -19.03 -17.08
CA VAL A 94 -11.43 -17.80 -16.66
C VAL A 94 -10.52 -16.99 -15.74
N PHE A 95 -9.88 -17.66 -14.78
CA PHE A 95 -8.91 -17.04 -13.88
C PHE A 95 -7.72 -16.43 -14.64
N ILE A 96 -7.16 -17.18 -15.60
CA ILE A 96 -6.01 -16.71 -16.37
C ILE A 96 -6.35 -15.53 -17.27
N ASP A 97 -7.52 -15.52 -17.88
CA ASP A 97 -7.95 -14.41 -18.72
C ASP A 97 -8.21 -13.13 -17.92
N ASP A 98 -8.81 -13.23 -16.72
CA ASP A 98 -8.93 -12.11 -15.79
C ASP A 98 -7.56 -11.59 -15.29
N LEU A 99 -6.68 -12.52 -14.90
CA LEU A 99 -5.32 -12.20 -14.48
C LEU A 99 -4.55 -11.49 -15.59
N ARG A 100 -4.60 -12.01 -16.83
CA ARG A 100 -3.97 -11.42 -18.01
C ARG A 100 -4.49 -10.02 -18.29
N ARG A 101 -5.81 -9.79 -18.27
CA ARG A 101 -6.40 -8.47 -18.48
C ARG A 101 -5.81 -7.44 -17.52
N GLN A 102 -5.75 -7.78 -16.23
CA GLN A 102 -5.21 -6.88 -15.20
C GLN A 102 -3.71 -6.64 -15.38
N MET A 103 -2.96 -7.69 -15.72
CA MET A 103 -1.53 -7.59 -16.02
C MET A 103 -1.25 -6.70 -17.24
N VAL A 104 -2.02 -6.82 -18.33
CA VAL A 104 -1.87 -6.00 -19.55
C VAL A 104 -2.18 -4.54 -19.26
N LYS A 105 -3.26 -4.28 -18.51
CA LYS A 105 -3.60 -2.91 -18.09
C LYS A 105 -2.46 -2.29 -17.28
N PHE A 106 -1.97 -3.03 -16.30
CA PHE A 106 -0.83 -2.61 -15.49
C PHE A 106 0.41 -2.33 -16.37
N ALA A 107 0.81 -3.28 -17.22
CA ALA A 107 1.99 -3.15 -18.07
C ALA A 107 1.87 -1.99 -19.09
N SER A 108 0.68 -1.74 -19.61
CA SER A 108 0.41 -0.65 -20.56
C SER A 108 0.66 0.72 -19.92
N LEU A 109 0.23 0.91 -18.67
CA LEU A 109 0.51 2.12 -17.90
C LEU A 109 2.02 2.32 -17.64
N GLN A 110 2.81 1.25 -17.59
CA GLN A 110 4.25 1.32 -17.30
C GLN A 110 5.10 1.54 -18.55
N LEU A 111 4.74 0.91 -19.68
CA LEU A 111 5.57 0.85 -20.89
C LEU A 111 5.15 1.85 -21.98
N ASN A 112 3.92 2.38 -21.87
CA ASN A 112 3.29 3.28 -22.84
C ASN A 112 3.38 2.74 -24.29
N ASP A 113 3.30 1.42 -24.43
CA ASP A 113 3.44 0.67 -25.66
C ASP A 113 2.69 -0.65 -25.50
N ALA A 114 1.61 -0.82 -26.27
CA ALA A 114 0.69 -1.95 -26.13
C ALA A 114 1.36 -3.28 -26.52
N CYS A 115 2.25 -3.28 -27.51
CA CYS A 115 2.96 -4.49 -27.94
C CYS A 115 3.94 -4.93 -26.86
N LEU A 116 4.76 -4.00 -26.33
CA LEU A 116 5.69 -4.33 -25.25
C LEU A 116 4.99 -4.73 -23.96
N ALA A 117 3.81 -4.17 -23.69
CA ALA A 117 2.98 -4.57 -22.57
C ALA A 117 2.50 -6.02 -22.70
N GLU A 118 1.91 -6.40 -23.84
CA GLU A 118 1.48 -7.77 -24.10
C GLU A 118 2.66 -8.75 -24.04
N ASP A 119 3.81 -8.42 -24.65
CA ASP A 119 5.01 -9.25 -24.62
C ASP A 119 5.52 -9.48 -23.18
N ALA A 120 5.62 -8.41 -22.38
CA ALA A 120 6.04 -8.52 -20.98
C ALA A 120 5.09 -9.38 -20.14
N VAL A 121 3.78 -9.31 -20.40
CA VAL A 121 2.77 -10.14 -19.74
C VAL A 121 2.88 -11.59 -20.15
N GLN A 122 3.05 -11.88 -21.44
CA GLN A 122 3.23 -13.24 -21.94
C GLN A 122 4.48 -13.88 -21.32
N GLU A 123 5.61 -13.17 -21.31
CA GLU A 123 6.83 -13.66 -20.68
C GLU A 123 6.67 -13.90 -19.18
N ALA A 124 5.90 -13.05 -18.49
CA ALA A 124 5.65 -13.20 -17.06
C ALA A 124 4.77 -14.41 -16.76
N LEU A 125 3.71 -14.65 -17.56
CA LEU A 125 2.85 -15.82 -17.42
C LEU A 125 3.60 -17.12 -17.73
N VAL A 126 4.41 -17.14 -18.79
CA VAL A 126 5.27 -18.29 -19.11
C VAL A 126 6.28 -18.55 -18.00
N GLY A 127 6.93 -17.49 -17.49
CA GLY A 127 7.87 -17.58 -16.37
C GLY A 127 7.21 -18.09 -15.09
N ALA A 128 5.98 -17.66 -14.82
CA ALA A 128 5.18 -18.14 -13.70
C ALA A 128 4.82 -19.62 -13.85
N LEU A 129 4.44 -20.07 -15.06
CA LEU A 129 4.11 -21.46 -15.32
C LEU A 129 5.33 -22.38 -15.15
N ILE A 130 6.49 -21.99 -15.69
CA ILE A 130 7.74 -22.74 -15.56
C ILE A 130 8.17 -22.87 -14.09
N ASN A 131 8.01 -21.80 -13.31
CA ASN A 131 8.42 -21.76 -11.90
C ASN A 131 7.29 -22.10 -10.93
N ALA A 132 6.14 -22.60 -11.41
CA ALA A 132 4.94 -22.84 -10.61
C ALA A 132 5.24 -23.80 -9.43
N ASN A 133 6.10 -24.79 -9.64
CA ASN A 133 6.52 -25.76 -8.62
C ASN A 133 7.40 -25.14 -7.51
N GLY A 134 7.99 -23.97 -7.75
CA GLY A 134 8.77 -23.22 -6.76
C GLY A 134 7.93 -22.30 -5.87
N PHE A 135 6.62 -22.21 -6.11
CA PHE A 135 5.74 -21.35 -5.33
C PHE A 135 5.49 -21.92 -3.93
N ALA A 136 6.12 -21.30 -2.94
CA ALA A 136 6.09 -21.75 -1.54
C ALA A 136 4.79 -21.42 -0.79
N GLY A 137 3.74 -20.89 -1.44
CA GLY A 137 2.46 -20.55 -0.81
C GLY A 137 2.52 -19.48 0.28
N ARG A 138 3.62 -18.71 0.34
CA ARG A 138 3.84 -17.66 1.36
C ARG A 138 3.10 -16.35 1.05
N SER A 139 2.52 -16.24 -0.15
CA SER A 139 1.73 -15.11 -0.64
C SER A 139 0.57 -15.65 -1.49
N ALA A 140 -0.36 -14.78 -1.92
CA ALA A 140 -1.36 -15.17 -2.91
C ALA A 140 -0.68 -15.39 -4.28
N LEU A 141 -1.21 -16.32 -5.09
CA LEU A 141 -0.67 -16.64 -6.42
C LEU A 141 -0.58 -15.41 -7.32
N LYS A 142 -1.65 -14.59 -7.33
CA LYS A 142 -1.72 -13.32 -8.07
C LYS A 142 -0.54 -12.40 -7.71
N THR A 143 -0.30 -12.19 -6.42
CA THR A 143 0.83 -11.35 -5.93
C THR A 143 2.18 -11.87 -6.45
N TRP A 144 2.36 -13.20 -6.46
CA TRP A 144 3.59 -13.80 -6.96
C TRP A 144 3.76 -13.63 -8.48
N VAL A 145 2.70 -13.82 -9.27
CA VAL A 145 2.75 -13.60 -10.74
C VAL A 145 3.02 -12.13 -11.08
N PHE A 146 2.40 -11.20 -10.35
CA PHE A 146 2.67 -9.76 -10.52
C PHE A 146 4.12 -9.39 -10.16
N ALA A 147 4.74 -10.07 -9.19
CA ALA A 147 6.16 -9.89 -8.88
C ALA A 147 7.07 -10.34 -10.04
N ILE A 148 6.70 -11.40 -10.77
CA ILE A 148 7.42 -11.82 -11.98
C ILE A 148 7.25 -10.77 -13.09
N LEU A 149 6.02 -10.30 -13.32
CA LEU A 149 5.73 -9.25 -14.30
C LEU A 149 6.50 -7.95 -14.01
N LYS A 150 6.59 -7.56 -12.74
CA LYS A 150 7.39 -6.40 -12.30
C LYS A 150 8.83 -6.50 -12.80
N ASN A 151 9.47 -7.67 -12.63
CA ASN A 151 10.85 -7.86 -13.07
C ASN A 151 10.97 -7.74 -14.60
N LYS A 152 10.01 -8.30 -15.34
CA LYS A 152 9.96 -8.20 -16.81
C LYS A 152 9.81 -6.76 -17.29
N ILE A 153 8.90 -5.99 -16.70
CA ILE A 153 8.71 -4.57 -17.02
C ILE A 153 9.99 -3.77 -16.71
N ALA A 154 10.62 -4.03 -15.57
CA ALA A 154 11.87 -3.38 -15.18
C ALA A 154 13.01 -3.67 -16.19
N ASP A 155 13.11 -4.90 -16.68
CA ASP A 155 14.09 -5.28 -17.70
C ASP A 155 13.85 -4.57 -19.03
N VAL A 156 12.60 -4.51 -19.50
CA VAL A 156 12.20 -3.77 -20.71
C VAL A 156 12.54 -2.28 -20.58
N LEU A 157 12.23 -1.66 -19.43
CA LEU A 157 12.56 -0.25 -19.17
C LEU A 157 14.07 0.00 -19.12
N ARG A 158 14.85 -0.91 -18.50
CA ARG A 158 16.32 -0.84 -18.49
C ARG A 158 16.90 -0.94 -19.90
N GLN A 159 16.35 -1.82 -20.74
CA GLN A 159 16.75 -1.97 -22.13
C GLN A 159 16.39 -0.74 -22.98
N LYS A 160 15.16 -0.21 -22.84
CA LYS A 160 14.75 1.06 -23.47
C LYS A 160 15.70 2.19 -23.08
N LYS A 161 16.06 2.34 -21.80
CA LYS A 161 17.02 3.36 -21.34
C LYS A 161 18.40 3.19 -21.99
N ARG A 162 18.88 1.94 -22.13
CA ARG A 162 20.17 1.66 -22.79
C ARG A 162 20.15 2.04 -24.29
N LEU A 163 19.01 1.87 -24.96
CA LEU A 163 18.83 2.23 -26.38
C LEU A 163 18.56 3.73 -26.58
N VAL A 164 17.84 4.37 -25.65
CA VAL A 164 17.48 5.80 -25.68
C VAL A 164 18.62 6.71 -25.18
N ASN A 165 19.62 6.18 -24.49
CA ASN A 165 20.86 6.89 -24.15
C ASN A 165 21.67 7.37 -25.38
N ALA A 166 21.23 7.06 -26.61
CA ALA A 166 21.77 7.64 -27.83
C ALA A 166 20.95 8.83 -28.39
N SER A 167 19.72 9.11 -27.93
CA SER A 167 18.88 10.12 -28.63
C SER A 167 17.65 10.74 -27.94
N SER A 168 17.50 10.80 -26.60
CA SER A 168 16.47 11.71 -26.05
C SER A 168 16.65 12.09 -24.57
N LEU A 169 17.10 13.33 -24.36
CA LEU A 169 16.95 14.13 -23.14
C LEU A 169 15.92 15.25 -23.38
N LEU A 170 14.73 14.95 -23.90
CA LEU A 170 13.76 16.02 -24.23
C LEU A 170 12.31 15.62 -23.92
N ARG A 171 11.92 15.88 -22.66
CA ARG A 171 10.75 16.67 -22.22
C ARG A 171 10.43 16.31 -20.77
N GLU A 172 10.99 17.12 -19.87
CA GLU A 172 10.49 17.24 -18.51
C GLU A 172 9.18 18.03 -18.60
N ASP A 173 8.04 17.33 -18.68
CA ASP A 173 6.75 18.00 -18.46
C ASP A 173 6.71 18.38 -16.98
N ASP A 174 7.02 19.66 -16.75
CA ASP A 174 7.02 20.40 -15.49
C ASP A 174 5.60 20.91 -15.16
N GLU A 175 4.58 20.04 -15.30
CA GLU A 175 3.21 20.34 -14.85
C GLU A 175 3.04 20.03 -13.34
N SER A 176 4.15 19.90 -12.61
CA SER A 176 4.16 19.24 -11.30
C SER A 176 3.95 20.19 -10.12
N GLU A 177 4.24 21.48 -10.26
CA GLU A 177 4.09 22.47 -9.19
C GLU A 177 2.64 22.99 -9.08
N ASP A 178 1.99 23.27 -10.22
CA ASP A 178 0.70 23.99 -10.32
C ASP A 178 -0.44 23.37 -9.49
N PHE A 179 -0.60 22.04 -9.51
CA PHE A 179 -1.74 21.39 -8.84
C PHE A 179 -1.72 21.52 -7.30
N THR A 180 -0.54 21.58 -6.69
CA THR A 180 -0.46 21.67 -5.22
C THR A 180 -0.83 23.09 -4.75
N ASP A 181 -0.46 24.09 -5.54
CA ASP A 181 -0.74 25.51 -5.27
C ASP A 181 -2.23 25.86 -5.46
N LEU A 182 -2.96 25.08 -6.26
CA LEU A 182 -4.41 25.20 -6.41
C LEU A 182 -5.17 24.69 -5.17
N LEU A 183 -4.67 23.66 -4.50
CA LEU A 183 -5.35 23.04 -3.36
C LEU A 183 -5.03 23.72 -2.02
N PHE A 184 -3.80 24.22 -1.86
CA PHE A 184 -3.31 24.77 -0.60
C PHE A 184 -2.94 26.25 -0.75
N ASP A 185 -3.18 27.03 0.31
CA ASP A 185 -2.67 28.39 0.40
C ASP A 185 -1.16 28.41 0.71
N GLN A 186 -0.57 29.60 0.71
CA GLN A 186 0.87 29.81 1.00
C GLN A 186 1.28 29.36 2.41
N ASN A 187 0.32 29.13 3.31
CA ASN A 187 0.52 28.68 4.67
C ASN A 187 0.33 27.15 4.82
N GLY A 188 -0.02 26.45 3.73
CA GLY A 188 -0.26 25.01 3.71
C GLY A 188 -1.65 24.58 4.18
N PHE A 189 -2.61 25.51 4.29
CA PHE A 189 -4.01 25.20 4.59
C PHE A 189 -4.81 24.99 3.30
N TRP A 190 -5.84 24.15 3.35
CA TRP A 190 -6.77 23.97 2.25
C TRP A 190 -7.45 25.28 1.87
N GLN A 191 -7.49 25.57 0.57
CA GLN A 191 -8.33 26.62 0.03
C GLN A 191 -9.80 26.36 0.42
N PRO A 192 -10.61 27.41 0.70
CA PRO A 192 -11.97 27.24 1.22
C PRO A 192 -12.86 26.36 0.35
N ASP A 193 -12.72 26.46 -0.98
CA ASP A 193 -13.55 25.75 -1.97
C ASP A 193 -13.04 24.35 -2.30
N GLU A 194 -11.78 24.04 -1.95
CA GLU A 194 -11.10 22.76 -2.28
C GLU A 194 -11.05 21.79 -1.09
N ARG A 195 -11.79 22.09 -0.01
CA ARG A 195 -11.78 21.26 1.20
C ARG A 195 -12.45 19.91 0.92
N PRO A 196 -11.79 18.78 1.22
CA PRO A 196 -12.38 17.47 1.00
C PRO A 196 -13.65 17.28 1.83
N VAL A 197 -14.71 16.80 1.18
CA VAL A 197 -15.98 16.46 1.84
C VAL A 197 -15.87 15.07 2.48
N PRO A 198 -16.42 14.87 3.70
CA PRO A 198 -16.43 13.55 4.32
C PRO A 198 -17.24 12.56 3.48
N TRP A 199 -16.57 11.52 2.97
CA TRP A 199 -17.21 10.43 2.24
C TRP A 199 -18.00 9.58 3.23
N GLY A 200 -19.34 9.57 3.11
CA GLY A 200 -20.24 8.96 4.09
C GLY A 200 -19.89 7.52 4.47
N ASN A 201 -20.09 6.56 3.57
CA ASN A 201 -19.72 5.15 3.80
C ASN A 201 -18.85 4.61 2.65
N PRO A 202 -17.52 4.78 2.72
CA PRO A 202 -16.60 4.31 1.69
C PRO A 202 -16.60 2.78 1.53
N GLU A 203 -16.80 2.04 2.62
CA GLU A 203 -16.82 0.57 2.62
C GLU A 203 -17.94 0.01 1.73
N ALA A 204 -19.11 0.67 1.73
CA ALA A 204 -20.22 0.29 0.87
C ALA A 204 -19.97 0.60 -0.62
N SER A 205 -19.09 1.56 -0.93
CA SER A 205 -18.71 1.88 -2.31
C SER A 205 -17.78 0.81 -2.90
N PHE A 206 -16.90 0.24 -2.07
CA PHE A 206 -15.94 -0.80 -2.48
C PHE A 206 -16.61 -2.09 -2.99
N GLN A 207 -17.81 -2.39 -2.50
CA GLN A 207 -18.59 -3.57 -2.91
C GLN A 207 -19.28 -3.40 -4.27
N GLN A 208 -19.32 -2.18 -4.82
CA GLN A 208 -20.01 -1.88 -6.08
C GLN A 208 -19.05 -2.03 -7.27
N GLN A 209 -19.45 -2.78 -8.30
CA GLN A 209 -18.62 -2.93 -9.50
C GLN A 209 -18.46 -1.61 -10.27
N GLN A 210 -19.46 -0.73 -10.22
CA GLN A 210 -19.42 0.58 -10.88
C GLN A 210 -18.35 1.51 -10.27
N PHE A 211 -18.10 1.38 -8.96
CA PHE A 211 -17.04 2.13 -8.29
C PHE A 211 -15.68 1.85 -8.91
N TRP A 212 -15.38 0.59 -9.20
CA TRP A 212 -14.11 0.19 -9.80
C TRP A 212 -13.92 0.75 -11.21
N THR A 213 -14.98 0.83 -12.01
CA THR A 213 -14.92 1.49 -13.33
C THR A 213 -14.58 2.97 -13.21
N VAL A 214 -15.16 3.68 -12.24
CA VAL A 214 -14.87 5.09 -11.99
C VAL A 214 -13.46 5.28 -11.42
N PHE A 215 -13.06 4.43 -10.47
CA PHE A 215 -11.72 4.43 -9.90
C PHE A 215 -10.64 4.21 -10.97
N GLU A 216 -10.86 3.26 -11.87
CA GLU A 216 -10.00 3.01 -13.01
C GLU A 216 -9.92 4.22 -13.95
N ALA A 217 -11.06 4.84 -14.28
CA ALA A 217 -11.08 6.06 -15.08
C ALA A 217 -10.38 7.24 -14.39
N CYS A 218 -10.38 7.29 -13.05
CA CYS A 218 -9.62 8.27 -12.29
C CYS A 218 -8.11 7.97 -12.30
N LEU A 219 -7.71 6.70 -12.18
CA LEU A 219 -6.32 6.28 -12.33
C LEU A 219 -5.75 6.59 -13.71
N ASP A 220 -6.53 6.35 -14.77
CA ASP A 220 -6.15 6.68 -16.15
C ASP A 220 -6.04 8.20 -16.39
N GLY A 221 -6.69 9.01 -15.53
CA GLY A 221 -6.59 10.47 -15.54
C GLY A 221 -5.38 11.05 -14.81
N LEU A 222 -4.57 10.23 -14.12
CA LEU A 222 -3.39 10.73 -13.41
C LEU A 222 -2.23 11.02 -14.37
N PRO A 223 -1.38 12.03 -14.05
CA PRO A 223 -0.13 12.24 -14.77
C PRO A 223 0.72 10.96 -14.78
N ALA A 224 1.25 10.60 -15.95
CA ALA A 224 1.88 9.29 -16.18
C ALA A 224 2.96 8.94 -15.13
N LYS A 225 3.81 9.90 -14.73
CA LYS A 225 4.84 9.68 -13.69
C LYS A 225 4.25 9.37 -12.32
N GLN A 226 3.17 10.07 -11.94
CA GLN A 226 2.48 9.87 -10.66
C GLN A 226 1.71 8.55 -10.64
N ALA A 227 0.95 8.25 -11.70
CA ALA A 227 0.26 6.98 -11.86
C ALA A 227 1.25 5.80 -11.79
N ARG A 228 2.39 5.92 -12.47
CA ARG A 228 3.45 4.91 -12.47
C ARG A 228 3.95 4.62 -11.06
N VAL A 229 4.35 5.66 -10.33
CA VAL A 229 4.89 5.58 -8.97
C VAL A 229 3.83 5.10 -7.96
N PHE A 230 2.61 5.61 -8.08
CA PHE A 230 1.48 5.21 -7.24
C PHE A 230 1.15 3.73 -7.40
N MET A 231 1.05 3.25 -8.64
CA MET A 231 0.82 1.83 -8.92
C MET A 231 1.97 0.95 -8.43
N MET A 232 3.22 1.39 -8.63
CA MET A 232 4.39 0.69 -8.07
C MET A 232 4.32 0.57 -6.54
N ARG A 233 3.86 1.60 -5.84
CA ARG A 233 3.81 1.60 -4.37
C ARG A 233 2.60 0.86 -3.81
N GLU A 234 1.40 1.16 -4.29
CA GLU A 234 0.14 0.75 -3.66
C GLU A 234 -0.43 -0.56 -4.25
N PHE A 235 -0.13 -0.85 -5.52
CA PHE A 235 -0.65 -2.05 -6.19
C PHE A 235 0.39 -3.18 -6.25
N VAL A 236 1.65 -2.82 -6.49
CA VAL A 236 2.76 -3.78 -6.57
C VAL A 236 3.52 -3.91 -5.25
N GLU A 237 3.24 -3.03 -4.28
CA GLU A 237 3.86 -3.04 -2.94
C GLU A 237 5.40 -2.96 -2.98
N LEU A 238 5.94 -2.16 -3.90
CA LEU A 238 7.39 -2.00 -4.02
C LEU A 238 8.00 -1.18 -2.88
N GLU A 239 9.22 -1.56 -2.51
CA GLU A 239 9.99 -0.79 -1.56
C GLU A 239 10.49 0.53 -2.18
N THR A 240 10.58 1.56 -1.34
CA THR A 240 10.87 2.93 -1.73
C THR A 240 12.15 3.04 -2.58
N ASP A 241 13.19 2.30 -2.20
CA ASP A 241 14.49 2.24 -2.88
C ASP A 241 14.39 1.61 -4.28
N GLU A 242 13.63 0.53 -4.42
CA GLU A 242 13.37 -0.12 -5.70
C GLU A 242 12.61 0.81 -6.66
N ILE A 243 11.61 1.55 -6.15
CA ILE A 243 10.85 2.51 -6.96
C ILE A 243 11.77 3.65 -7.42
N CYS A 244 12.62 4.17 -6.54
CA CYS A 244 13.56 5.23 -6.87
C CYS A 244 14.56 4.78 -7.97
N ALA A 245 15.08 3.56 -7.84
CA ALA A 245 15.99 2.98 -8.83
C ALA A 245 15.32 2.73 -10.18
N ALA A 246 14.07 2.22 -10.18
CA ALA A 246 13.31 1.94 -11.40
C ALA A 246 12.84 3.22 -12.10
N ALA A 247 12.39 4.21 -11.33
CA ALA A 247 11.85 5.46 -11.87
C ALA A 247 12.92 6.53 -12.16
N GLY A 248 14.13 6.39 -11.61
CA GLY A 248 15.23 7.34 -11.77
C GLY A 248 15.02 8.64 -10.99
N ILE A 249 14.46 8.55 -9.78
CA ILE A 249 14.03 9.68 -8.96
C ILE A 249 14.62 9.59 -7.54
N THR A 250 14.59 10.70 -6.80
CA THR A 250 14.98 10.73 -5.38
C THR A 250 13.83 10.27 -4.48
N VAL A 251 14.17 9.82 -3.27
CA VAL A 251 13.19 9.41 -2.25
C VAL A 251 12.25 10.56 -1.87
N SER A 252 12.77 11.79 -1.79
CA SER A 252 11.94 12.98 -1.51
C SER A 252 10.92 13.22 -2.64
N ASN A 253 11.35 13.14 -3.90
CA ASN A 253 10.46 13.30 -5.05
C ASN A 253 9.41 12.17 -5.13
N LEU A 254 9.79 10.93 -4.75
CA LEU A 254 8.85 9.81 -4.66
C LEU A 254 7.68 10.13 -3.71
N PHE A 255 7.95 10.60 -2.49
CA PHE A 255 6.89 10.91 -1.53
C PHE A 255 6.00 12.07 -2.00
N VAL A 256 6.58 13.08 -2.64
CA VAL A 256 5.82 14.18 -3.25
C VAL A 256 4.89 13.66 -4.33
N MET A 257 5.36 12.80 -5.23
CA MET A 257 4.54 12.21 -6.29
C MET A 257 3.44 11.29 -5.73
N LEU A 258 3.73 10.49 -4.71
CA LEU A 258 2.72 9.64 -4.05
C LEU A 258 1.63 10.47 -3.38
N HIS A 259 2.02 11.54 -2.69
CA HIS A 259 1.07 12.45 -2.07
C HIS A 259 0.17 13.11 -3.12
N ARG A 260 0.76 13.66 -4.18
CA ARG A 260 0.03 14.29 -5.29
C ARG A 260 -0.91 13.31 -6.02
N ALA A 261 -0.46 12.07 -6.22
CA ALA A 261 -1.30 11.03 -6.81
C ALA A 261 -2.55 10.75 -5.96
N ARG A 262 -2.40 10.66 -4.64
CA ARG A 262 -3.53 10.46 -3.71
C ARG A 262 -4.51 11.62 -3.73
N LEU A 263 -4.02 12.86 -3.73
CA LEU A 263 -4.88 14.05 -3.79
C LEU A 263 -5.69 14.10 -5.09
N ARG A 264 -5.05 13.85 -6.25
CA ARG A 264 -5.76 13.79 -7.54
C ARG A 264 -6.81 12.67 -7.59
N LEU A 265 -6.48 11.50 -7.05
CA LEU A 265 -7.43 10.39 -6.97
C LEU A 265 -8.60 10.73 -6.06
N GLN A 266 -8.33 11.36 -4.92
CA GLN A 266 -9.35 11.81 -3.99
C GLN A 266 -10.31 12.78 -4.65
N GLU A 267 -9.80 13.86 -5.24
CA GLU A 267 -10.60 14.87 -5.95
C GLU A 267 -11.43 14.25 -7.09
N CYS A 268 -10.82 13.37 -7.90
CA CYS A 268 -11.53 12.71 -8.99
C CYS A 268 -12.67 11.80 -8.49
N LEU A 269 -12.44 11.02 -7.43
CA LEU A 269 -13.46 10.16 -6.83
C LEU A 269 -14.57 10.99 -6.18
N GLU A 270 -14.21 12.08 -5.51
CA GLU A 270 -15.16 13.00 -4.92
C GLU A 270 -16.10 13.54 -5.99
N ASN A 271 -15.55 14.13 -7.05
CA ASN A 271 -16.33 14.73 -8.13
C ASN A 271 -17.15 13.70 -8.94
N LYS A 272 -16.56 12.53 -9.27
CA LYS A 272 -17.21 11.58 -10.19
C LYS A 272 -18.13 10.58 -9.51
N TRP A 273 -17.83 10.19 -8.27
CA TRP A 273 -18.58 9.16 -7.54
C TRP A 273 -19.42 9.76 -6.42
N TYR A 274 -18.80 10.52 -5.51
CA TYR A 274 -19.48 10.99 -4.31
C TYR A 274 -20.39 12.20 -4.55
N SER A 275 -20.00 13.18 -5.38
CA SER A 275 -20.82 14.35 -5.73
C SER A 275 -21.95 14.02 -6.72
N ASN A 276 -21.80 12.96 -7.53
CA ASN A 276 -22.87 12.48 -8.41
C ASN A 276 -23.92 11.62 -7.68
N GLY A 277 -23.58 11.04 -6.53
CA GLY A 277 -24.52 10.27 -5.70
C GLY A 277 -25.64 11.11 -5.08
N GLU A 278 -25.48 12.43 -5.00
CA GLU A 278 -26.49 13.37 -4.50
C GLU A 278 -27.45 13.88 -5.60
N ARG A 279 -27.26 13.47 -6.86
CA ARG A 279 -28.13 13.87 -8.00
C ARG A 279 -28.98 12.74 -8.58
N SER A 280 -29.45 11.82 -7.73
CA SER A 280 -30.66 11.04 -8.06
C SER A 280 -31.86 11.73 -7.40
N CYS A 281 -32.80 12.13 -8.26
CA CYS A 281 -33.96 12.99 -8.01
C CYS A 281 -34.83 12.60 -6.80
#